data_AF-A0A2D5V5L0-F1
#
_entry.id   AF-A0A2D5V5L0-F1
#
_cell.length_a   1.000
_cell.length_b   1.000
_cell.length_c   1.000
_cell.angle_alpha   90.00
_cell.angle_beta   90.00
_cell.angle_gamma   90.00
#
_symmetry.space_group_name_H-M   'P 1'
#
loop_
_entity.id
_entity.type
_entity.pdbx_description
1 polymer ?
#
loop_
_entity_poly.entity_id
_entity_poly.type
_entity_poly.pdbx_seq_one_letter_code
_entity_poly.pdbx_strand_id
1 'polypeptide(L)'
;MSSNNSKKTILKKLEYPEKILIILREAIGGNQEFRDFLFRSQYKELGFFCYALLNDVKSRKWLLENQFAHLLATIEGIEGKESALMWLKKKWV
;
A
#
# COMPACT_ATOMS: atom_id res chain seq x y z
N MET A 1 5.78 -16.51 -31.47
CA MET A 1 4.48 -16.54 -30.74
C MET A 1 4.40 -15.33 -29.84
N SER A 2 3.41 -14.49 -30.14
CA SER A 2 2.77 -13.42 -29.37
C SER A 2 3.56 -12.63 -28.31
N SER A 3 3.99 -11.45 -28.77
CA SER A 3 4.06 -10.15 -28.08
C SER A 3 4.04 -10.14 -26.54
N ASN A 4 5.22 -9.93 -25.95
CA ASN A 4 5.38 -9.43 -24.58
C ASN A 4 4.79 -8.01 -24.49
N ASN A 5 3.49 -7.91 -24.28
CA ASN A 5 2.83 -6.65 -23.96
C ASN A 5 3.15 -6.33 -22.50
N SER A 6 4.30 -5.69 -22.28
CA SER A 6 4.69 -5.17 -20.97
C SER A 6 3.73 -4.05 -20.59
N LYS A 7 2.57 -4.42 -20.04
CA LYS A 7 1.62 -3.49 -19.41
C LYS A 7 2.42 -2.73 -18.35
N LYS A 8 2.82 -1.50 -18.68
CA LYS A 8 3.52 -0.60 -17.77
C LYS A 8 2.54 -0.35 -16.62
N THR A 9 2.76 -1.01 -15.49
CA THR A 9 1.93 -0.85 -14.30
C THR A 9 2.05 0.59 -13.84
N ILE A 10 1.00 1.37 -14.07
CA ILE A 10 0.91 2.74 -13.57
C ILE A 10 0.72 2.61 -12.06
N LEU A 11 1.70 3.06 -11.29
CA LEU A 11 1.64 3.10 -9.83
C LEU A 11 1.30 4.52 -9.40
N LYS A 12 0.44 4.66 -8.40
CA LYS A 12 0.22 5.96 -7.77
C LYS A 12 1.45 6.40 -6.98
N LYS A 13 1.67 7.71 -6.95
CA LYS A 13 2.77 8.32 -6.21
C LYS A 13 2.44 8.34 -4.71
N LEU A 14 3.44 8.05 -3.88
CA LEU A 14 3.34 8.08 -2.42
C LEU A 14 3.82 9.43 -1.87
N GLU A 15 3.10 10.50 -2.19
CA GLU A 15 3.37 11.82 -1.61
C GLU A 15 2.27 12.18 -0.64
N TYR A 16 2.65 12.28 0.63
CA TYR A 16 1.74 12.54 1.74
C TYR A 16 2.22 13.74 2.55
N PRO A 17 1.33 14.65 2.95
CA PRO A 17 1.66 15.68 3.93
C PRO A 17 2.15 15.08 5.25
N GLU A 18 3.01 15.80 5.98
CA GLU A 18 3.61 15.34 7.23
C GLU A 18 2.54 14.97 8.26
N LYS A 19 1.48 15.78 8.35
CA LYS A 19 0.34 15.53 9.24
C LYS A 19 -0.34 14.18 8.94
N ILE A 20 -0.41 13.79 7.68
CA ILE A 20 -1.02 12.51 7.28
C ILE A 20 -0.12 11.33 7.65
N LEU A 21 1.20 11.49 7.56
CA LEU A 21 2.15 10.47 8.02
C LEU A 21 2.07 10.26 9.54
N ILE A 22 1.88 11.33 10.31
CA ILE A 22 1.63 11.22 11.77
C ILE A 22 0.33 10.46 12.04
N ILE A 23 -0.76 10.81 11.35
CA ILE A 23 -2.04 10.09 11.48
C ILE A 23 -1.90 8.61 11.12
N LEU A 24 -1.14 8.29 10.05
CA LEU A 24 -0.85 6.91 9.67
C LEU A 24 -0.12 6.15 10.78
N ARG A 25 0.91 6.77 11.39
CA ARG A 25 1.63 6.18 12.53
C ARG A 25 0.66 5.82 13.67
N GLU A 26 -0.20 6.74 14.06
CA GLU A 26 -1.17 6.50 15.14
C GLU A 26 -2.21 5.43 14.76
N ALA A 27 -2.66 5.41 13.50
CA ALA A 27 -3.61 4.42 12.99
C ALA A 27 -3.02 2.99 12.96
N ILE A 28 -1.74 2.85 12.58
CA ILE A 28 -0.97 1.60 12.67
C ILE A 28 -0.81 1.19 14.14
N GLY A 29 -0.56 2.15 15.03
CA GLY A 29 -0.49 1.94 16.48
C GLY A 29 -1.80 1.48 17.14
N GLY A 30 -2.90 1.42 16.38
CA GLY A 30 -4.19 0.89 16.84
C GLY A 30 -5.25 1.95 17.13
N ASN A 31 -4.96 3.24 16.89
CA ASN A 31 -5.97 4.30 17.04
C ASN A 31 -7.05 4.18 15.94
N GLN A 32 -8.24 3.73 16.35
CA GLN A 32 -9.37 3.49 15.44
C GLN A 32 -9.91 4.79 14.83
N GLU A 33 -9.97 5.88 15.60
CA GLU A 33 -10.47 7.17 15.10
C GLU A 33 -9.62 7.70 13.95
N PHE A 34 -8.30 7.59 14.07
CA PHE A 34 -7.38 7.99 13.00
C PHE A 34 -7.43 7.04 11.81
N ARG A 35 -7.65 5.75 12.03
CA ARG A 35 -7.87 4.80 10.93
C ARG A 35 -9.15 5.15 10.16
N ASP A 36 -10.25 5.42 10.86
CA ASP A 36 -11.52 5.82 10.25
C ASP A 36 -11.44 7.19 9.57
N PHE A 37 -10.63 8.10 10.11
CA PHE A 37 -10.30 9.35 9.44
C PHE A 37 -9.61 9.08 8.10
N LEU A 38 -8.58 8.22 8.05
CA LEU A 38 -7.89 7.89 6.80
C LEU A 38 -8.88 7.33 5.76
N PHE A 39 -9.76 6.41 6.16
CA PHE A 39 -10.79 5.85 5.27
C PHE A 39 -11.74 6.87 4.67
N ARG A 40 -12.11 7.90 5.44
CA ARG A 40 -13.02 8.98 4.99
C ARG A 40 -12.30 10.09 4.24
N SER A 41 -10.97 10.14 4.31
CA SER A 41 -10.16 11.15 3.65
C SER A 41 -9.81 10.79 2.20
N GLN A 42 -9.12 11.70 1.50
CA GLN A 42 -8.51 11.41 0.20
C GLN A 42 -7.39 10.36 0.26
N TYR A 43 -6.90 10.02 1.45
CA TYR A 43 -5.83 9.05 1.72
C TYR A 43 -6.36 7.68 2.16
N LYS A 44 -7.52 7.27 1.64
CA LYS A 44 -8.18 6.01 2.02
C LYS A 44 -7.32 4.77 1.82
N GLU A 45 -6.36 4.81 0.89
CA GLU A 45 -5.38 3.74 0.69
C GLU A 45 -4.55 3.48 1.94
N LEU A 46 -4.31 4.50 2.77
CA LEU A 46 -3.60 4.36 4.04
C LEU A 46 -4.46 3.68 5.11
N GLY A 47 -5.78 3.85 5.03
CA GLY A 47 -6.73 3.07 5.82
C GLY A 47 -6.70 1.59 5.41
N PHE A 48 -6.77 1.31 4.10
CA PHE A 48 -6.62 -0.05 3.58
C PHE A 48 -5.26 -0.66 3.93
N PHE A 49 -4.18 0.14 3.90
CA PHE A 49 -2.86 -0.28 4.34
C PHE A 49 -2.86 -0.75 5.80
N CYS A 50 -3.53 -0.03 6.70
CA CYS A 50 -3.64 -0.43 8.11
C CYS A 50 -4.33 -1.80 8.28
N TYR A 51 -5.42 -2.08 7.56
CA TYR A 51 -6.06 -3.40 7.62
C TYR A 51 -5.26 -4.48 6.88
N ALA A 52 -4.60 -4.13 5.77
CA ALA A 52 -3.76 -5.06 5.03
C ALA A 52 -2.56 -5.54 5.88
N LEU A 53 -1.98 -4.66 6.72
CA LEU A 53 -0.97 -5.03 7.73
C LEU A 53 -1.48 -6.08 8.73
N LEU A 54 -2.79 -6.07 9.02
CA LEU A 54 -3.46 -7.05 9.88
C LEU A 54 -3.92 -8.29 9.10
N ASN A 55 -3.33 -8.55 7.94
CA ASN A 55 -3.67 -9.67 7.05
C ASN A 55 -5.11 -9.67 6.51
N ASP A 56 -5.80 -8.52 6.49
CA ASP A 56 -7.11 -8.45 5.85
C ASP A 56 -7.00 -8.63 4.32
N VAL A 57 -7.49 -9.78 3.84
CA VAL A 57 -7.39 -10.20 2.44
C VAL A 57 -8.10 -9.21 1.51
N LYS A 58 -9.23 -8.64 1.95
CA LYS A 58 -10.00 -7.68 1.14
C LYS A 58 -9.20 -6.39 0.92
N SER A 59 -8.54 -5.90 1.95
CA SER A 59 -7.70 -4.71 1.89
C SER A 59 -6.47 -4.93 1.02
N ARG A 60 -5.81 -6.10 1.13
CA ARG A 60 -4.70 -6.46 0.24
C ARG A 60 -5.10 -6.48 -1.23
N LYS A 61 -6.24 -7.11 -1.53
CA LYS A 61 -6.81 -7.13 -2.89
C LYS A 61 -7.12 -5.71 -3.38
N TRP A 62 -7.72 -4.88 -2.52
CA TRP A 62 -8.06 -3.51 -2.86
C TRP A 62 -6.82 -2.69 -3.25
N LEU A 63 -5.72 -2.79 -2.49
CA LEU A 63 -4.46 -2.11 -2.80
C LEU A 63 -3.92 -2.50 -4.18
N LEU A 64 -3.95 -3.79 -4.51
CA LEU A 64 -3.49 -4.29 -5.81
C LEU A 64 -4.36 -3.76 -6.96
N GLU A 65 -5.67 -3.81 -6.81
CA GLU A 65 -6.63 -3.37 -7.85
C GLU A 65 -6.65 -1.85 -8.05
N ASN A 66 -6.32 -1.07 -7.01
CA ASN A 66 -6.36 0.39 -7.03
C ASN A 66 -4.99 1.04 -7.29
N GLN A 67 -4.04 0.31 -7.90
CA GLN A 67 -2.71 0.83 -8.29
C GLN A 67 -1.78 1.21 -7.12
N PHE A 68 -2.07 0.68 -5.92
CA PHE A 68 -1.24 0.79 -4.72
C PHE A 68 -0.46 -0.50 -4.46
N ALA A 69 -0.06 -1.20 -5.53
CA ALA A 69 0.69 -2.45 -5.44
C ALA A 69 2.04 -2.28 -4.69
N HIS A 70 2.63 -1.08 -4.70
CA HIS A 70 3.82 -0.77 -3.91
C HIS A 70 3.54 -0.82 -2.39
N LEU A 71 2.36 -0.38 -1.93
CA LEU A 71 1.98 -0.47 -0.51
C LEU A 71 1.83 -1.94 -0.10
N LEU A 72 1.19 -2.76 -0.94
CA LEU A 72 1.12 -4.20 -0.69
C LEU A 72 2.50 -4.87 -0.71
N ALA A 73 3.35 -4.52 -1.67
CA ALA A 73 4.70 -5.07 -1.73
C ALA A 73 5.55 -4.65 -0.52
N THR A 74 5.32 -3.47 0.07
CA THR A 74 5.93 -3.07 1.35
C THR A 74 5.49 -4.01 2.47
N ILE A 75 4.19 -4.32 2.57
CA ILE A 75 3.66 -5.25 3.58
C ILE A 75 4.26 -6.64 3.38
N GLU A 76 4.19 -7.18 2.17
CA GLU A 76 4.74 -8.51 1.90
C GLU A 76 6.26 -8.55 2.13
N GLY A 77 6.96 -7.45 1.85
CA GLY A 77 8.39 -7.31 2.10
C GLY A 77 8.75 -7.36 3.58
N ILE A 78 8.01 -6.67 4.45
CA ILE A 78 8.22 -6.74 5.91
C ILE A 78 7.80 -8.09 6.50
N GLU A 79 6.90 -8.81 5.83
CA GLU A 79 6.51 -10.19 6.16
C GLU A 79 7.52 -11.24 5.68
N GLY A 80 8.61 -10.82 5.04
CA GLY A 80 9.71 -11.69 4.63
C GLY A 80 9.58 -12.27 3.22
N LYS A 81 8.72 -11.73 2.35
CA LYS A 81 8.62 -12.18 0.96
C LYS A 81 9.72 -11.53 0.11
N GLU A 82 10.82 -12.24 -0.12
CA GLU A 82 11.98 -11.71 -0.87
C GLU A 82 11.59 -11.20 -2.26
N SER A 83 10.66 -11.89 -2.94
CA SER A 83 10.20 -11.46 -4.27
C SER A 83 9.55 -10.07 -4.26
N ALA A 84 8.89 -9.68 -3.17
CA ALA A 84 8.29 -8.35 -3.02
C ALA A 84 9.37 -7.28 -2.84
N LEU A 85 10.39 -7.55 -2.04
CA LEU A 85 11.55 -6.67 -1.88
C LEU A 85 12.30 -6.47 -3.19
N MET A 86 12.53 -7.56 -3.95
CA MET A 86 13.15 -7.50 -5.27
C MET A 86 12.31 -6.68 -6.25
N TRP A 87 10.98 -6.86 -6.23
CA TRP A 87 10.06 -6.11 -7.07
C TRP A 87 10.10 -4.60 -6.74
N LEU A 88 10.08 -4.23 -5.45
CA LEU A 88 10.19 -2.84 -5.00
C LEU A 88 11.49 -2.19 -5.49
N LYS A 89 12.63 -2.85 -5.29
CA LYS A 89 13.94 -2.36 -5.75
C LYS A 89 13.98 -2.13 -7.26
N LYS A 90 13.40 -3.04 -8.06
CA LYS A 90 13.34 -2.91 -9.52
C LYS A 90 12.42 -1.77 -9.99
N LYS A 91 11.44 -1.36 -9.19
CA LYS A 91 10.46 -0.32 -9.55
C LYS A 91 10.86 1.08 -9.05
N TRP A 92 11.79 1.16 -8.09
CA TRP A 92 12.29 2.40 -7.50
C TRP A 92 13.54 2.95 -8.20
N VAL A 93 14.12 2.19 -9.14
CA VAL A 93 15.19 2.61 -10.08
C VAL A 93 14.58 2.77 -11.46
#